data_AF-A0A7U9R9I9-F1
#
_entry.id   AF-A0A7U9R9I9-F1
#
_cell.length_a   1.000
_cell.length_b   1.000
_cell.length_c   1.000
_cell.angle_alpha   90.00
_cell.angle_beta   90.00
_cell.angle_gamma   90.00
#
_symmetry.space_group_name_H-M   'P 1'
#
loop_
_entity.id
_entity.type
_entity.pdbx_description
1 polymer ?
#
loop_
_entity_poly.entity_id
_entity_poly.type
_entity_poly.pdbx_seq_one_letter_code
_entity_poly.pdbx_strand_id
1 'polypeptide(L)'
;MNWAREEARIETLKYKKEQQAKAVQITFHSDQKLDYDHQAFYRGGYLFPQAFYYRLQLDKTCHNLRDKHRFKCDINAVLSDLIYARILEPASKRSFYKTASEFLENPSYQLYGRNTSTGSHRIKDLEKNK
;
A
#
# COMPACT_ATOMS: atom_id res chain seq x y z
N MET A 1 40.86 31.87 -13.74
CA MET A 1 40.22 30.63 -13.24
C MET A 1 39.89 30.63 -11.74
N ASN A 2 40.52 31.48 -10.90
CA ASN A 2 40.31 31.44 -9.45
C ASN A 2 38.89 31.88 -9.02
N TRP A 3 38.29 32.82 -9.74
CA TRP A 3 36.93 33.29 -9.45
C TRP A 3 35.87 32.19 -9.56
N ALA A 4 35.91 31.41 -10.65
CA ALA A 4 34.96 30.30 -10.86
C ALA A 4 35.06 29.22 -9.77
N ARG A 5 36.24 28.99 -9.20
CA ARG A 5 36.43 28.05 -8.09
C ARG A 5 35.84 28.56 -6.78
N GLU A 6 35.95 29.87 -6.55
CA GLU A 6 35.42 30.48 -5.33
C GLU A 6 33.88 30.52 -5.35
N GLU A 7 33.28 30.89 -6.48
CA GLU A 7 31.82 30.83 -6.66
C GLU A 7 31.26 29.41 -6.46
N ALA A 8 31.90 28.40 -7.06
CA ALA A 8 31.50 27.01 -6.88
C ALA A 8 31.56 26.55 -5.41
N ARG A 9 32.56 27.05 -4.65
CA ARG A 9 32.71 26.76 -3.22
C ARG A 9 31.57 27.37 -2.41
N ILE A 10 31.18 28.61 -2.71
CA ILE A 10 30.09 29.34 -2.03
C ILE A 10 28.75 28.64 -2.26
N GLU A 11 28.42 28.29 -3.51
CA GLU A 11 27.17 27.59 -3.83
C GLU A 11 27.10 26.19 -3.19
N THR A 12 28.23 25.45 -3.16
CA THR A 12 28.29 24.15 -2.48
C THR A 12 28.03 24.28 -0.97
N LEU A 13 28.58 25.31 -0.33
CA LEU A 13 28.35 25.60 1.08
C LEU A 13 26.88 25.97 1.35
N LYS A 14 26.28 26.76 0.47
CA LYS A 14 24.87 27.16 0.55
C LYS A 14 23.94 25.94 0.40
N TYR A 15 24.18 25.09 -0.61
CA TYR A 15 23.45 23.85 -0.81
C TYR A 15 23.52 22.92 0.42
N LYS A 16 24.71 22.72 1.00
CA LYS A 16 24.87 21.88 2.20
C LYS A 16 24.13 22.44 3.42
N LYS A 17 24.15 23.77 3.61
CA LYS A 17 23.39 24.43 4.68
C LYS A 17 21.88 24.30 4.48
N GLU A 18 21.40 24.46 3.26
CA GLU A 18 19.97 24.26 2.94
C GLU A 18 19.53 22.81 3.15
N GLN A 19 20.37 21.83 2.80
CA GLN A 19 20.09 20.41 3.05
C GLN A 19 20.06 20.09 4.55
N GLN A 20 20.96 20.67 5.35
CA GLN A 20 20.90 20.54 6.81
C GLN A 20 19.66 21.21 7.41
N ALA A 21 19.26 22.38 6.90
CA ALA A 21 18.03 23.04 7.35
C ALA A 21 16.75 22.27 6.97
N LYS A 22 16.80 21.48 5.89
CA LYS A 22 15.73 20.58 5.45
C LYS A 22 15.78 19.20 6.12
N ALA A 23 16.81 18.91 6.90
CA ALA A 23 16.94 17.63 7.58
C ALA A 23 15.93 17.55 8.73
N VAL A 24 14.96 16.65 8.60
CA VAL A 24 13.99 16.36 9.66
C VAL A 24 14.65 15.37 10.62
N GLN A 25 14.79 15.75 11.89
CA GLN A 25 15.18 14.82 12.93
C GLN A 25 14.01 13.86 13.19
N ILE A 26 14.17 12.59 12.80
CA ILE A 26 13.22 11.53 13.12
C ILE A 26 13.74 10.81 14.35
N THR A 27 13.07 11.00 15.49
CA THR A 27 13.41 10.31 16.74
C THR A 27 12.74 8.95 16.75
N PHE A 28 13.54 7.87 16.79
CA PHE A 28 13.03 6.50 16.93
C PHE A 28 13.17 6.05 18.38
N HIS A 29 12.07 5.64 19.00
CA HIS A 29 12.06 5.06 20.34
C HIS A 29 11.97 3.54 20.22
N SER A 30 13.03 2.83 20.59
CA SER A 30 13.05 1.34 20.55
C SER A 30 12.03 0.71 21.49
N ASP A 31 11.62 1.43 22.54
CA ASP A 31 10.64 0.97 23.54
C ASP A 31 9.19 1.31 23.17
N GLN A 32 8.98 2.02 22.07
CA GLN A 32 7.64 2.37 21.61
C GLN A 32 6.92 1.12 21.13
N LYS A 33 5.93 0.69 21.91
CA LYS A 33 5.07 -0.44 21.54
C LYS A 33 4.19 -0.04 20.36
N LEU A 34 4.02 -0.96 19.43
CA LEU A 34 3.02 -0.82 18.36
C LEU A 34 1.64 -0.70 18.98
N ASP A 35 0.80 0.16 18.39
CA ASP A 35 -0.58 0.28 18.85
C ASP A 35 -1.31 -1.05 18.61
N TYR A 36 -2.09 -1.45 19.61
CA TYR A 36 -2.89 -2.66 19.51
C TYR A 36 -4.02 -2.42 18.50
N ASP A 37 -4.53 -3.47 17.87
CA ASP A 37 -5.55 -3.43 16.80
C ASP A 37 -5.13 -2.74 15.47
N HIS A 38 -3.86 -2.32 15.31
CA HIS A 38 -3.38 -1.70 14.07
C HIS A 38 -2.54 -2.65 13.20
N GLN A 39 -2.78 -2.63 11.88
CA GLN A 39 -1.98 -3.39 10.93
C GLN A 39 -0.59 -2.75 10.79
N ALA A 40 0.40 -3.37 11.41
CA ALA A 40 1.81 -2.96 11.35
C ALA A 40 2.57 -3.60 10.16
N PHE A 41 2.02 -4.68 9.58
CA PHE A 41 2.66 -5.44 8.51
C PHE A 41 1.85 -5.39 7.23
N TYR A 42 2.53 -5.05 6.13
CA TYR A 42 1.97 -5.01 4.79
C TYR A 42 2.81 -5.83 3.84
N ARG A 43 2.16 -6.61 2.96
CA ARG A 43 2.84 -7.34 1.91
C ARG A 43 3.11 -6.41 0.73
N GLY A 44 4.28 -5.79 0.69
CA GLY A 44 4.68 -4.89 -0.40
C GLY A 44 5.17 -5.58 -1.68
N GLY A 45 5.27 -6.91 -1.70
CA GLY A 45 5.84 -7.66 -2.84
C GLY A 45 5.08 -7.48 -4.16
N TYR A 46 3.81 -7.06 -4.11
CA TYR A 46 2.98 -6.87 -5.30
C TYR A 46 3.39 -5.64 -6.13
N LEU A 47 4.16 -4.72 -5.57
CA LEU A 47 4.66 -3.54 -6.30
C LEU A 47 5.52 -3.95 -7.51
N PHE A 48 6.17 -5.11 -7.45
CA PHE A 48 6.91 -5.66 -8.58
C PHE A 48 5.99 -6.07 -9.75
N PRO A 49 5.03 -7.01 -9.60
CA PRO A 49 4.09 -7.32 -10.68
C PRO A 49 3.18 -6.16 -11.07
N GLN A 50 2.92 -5.21 -10.16
CA GLN A 50 2.19 -3.98 -10.49
C GLN A 50 2.87 -3.16 -11.59
N ALA A 51 4.20 -3.04 -11.57
CA ALA A 51 4.93 -2.37 -12.63
C ALA A 51 4.68 -3.02 -14.01
N PHE A 52 4.62 -4.36 -14.07
CA PHE A 52 4.31 -5.08 -15.31
C PHE A 52 2.85 -4.96 -15.71
N TYR A 53 1.92 -5.02 -14.76
CA TYR A 53 0.48 -4.88 -15.00
C TYR A 53 0.16 -3.61 -15.80
N TYR A 54 0.70 -2.47 -15.36
CA TYR A 54 0.50 -1.19 -16.04
C TYR A 54 1.34 -1.04 -17.31
N ARG A 55 2.54 -1.63 -17.38
CA ARG A 55 3.32 -1.67 -18.64
C ARG A 55 2.61 -2.44 -19.76
N LEU A 56 1.87 -3.49 -19.40
CA LEU A 56 1.04 -4.27 -20.31
C LEU A 56 -0.30 -3.59 -20.65
N GLN A 57 -0.59 -2.43 -20.05
CA GLN A 57 -1.82 -1.67 -20.28
C GLN A 57 -3.11 -2.46 -19.98
N LEU A 58 -3.05 -3.35 -18.99
CA LEU A 58 -4.21 -4.17 -18.57
C LEU A 58 -5.30 -3.29 -17.95
N ASP A 59 -4.93 -2.17 -17.35
CA ASP A 59 -5.82 -1.13 -16.86
C ASP A 59 -6.71 -0.56 -17.97
N LYS A 60 -6.14 -0.26 -19.15
CA LYS A 60 -6.89 0.23 -20.31
C LYS A 60 -7.84 -0.84 -20.86
N THR A 61 -7.41 -2.10 -20.83
CA THR A 61 -8.26 -3.22 -21.23
C THR A 61 -9.46 -3.35 -20.29
N CYS A 62 -9.25 -3.20 -18.98
CA CYS A 62 -10.32 -3.19 -17.98
C CYS A 62 -11.27 -2.00 -18.16
N HIS A 63 -10.74 -0.82 -18.50
CA HIS A 63 -11.53 0.36 -18.82
C HIS A 63 -12.48 0.10 -20.01
N ASN A 64 -11.93 -0.36 -21.13
CA ASN A 64 -12.71 -0.70 -22.33
C ASN A 64 -13.77 -1.78 -22.05
N LEU A 65 -13.46 -2.74 -21.19
CA LEU A 65 -14.40 -3.79 -20.80
C LEU A 65 -15.54 -3.23 -19.94
N ARG A 66 -15.24 -2.34 -19.01
CA ARG A 66 -16.23 -1.65 -18.18
C ARG A 66 -17.14 -0.72 -18.99
N ASP A 67 -16.62 -0.10 -20.05
CA ASP A 67 -17.46 0.75 -20.90
C ASP A 67 -18.43 -0.08 -21.74
N LYS A 68 -17.99 -1.25 -22.22
CA LYS A 68 -18.83 -2.20 -22.97
C LYS A 68 -19.87 -2.89 -22.10
N HIS A 69 -19.52 -3.17 -20.84
CA HIS A 69 -20.33 -3.95 -19.93
C HIS A 69 -20.50 -3.18 -18.62
N ARG A 70 -21.76 -2.93 -18.23
CA ARG A 70 -22.11 -2.13 -17.03
C ARG A 70 -21.84 -2.89 -15.72
N PHE A 71 -20.59 -3.21 -15.45
CA PHE A 71 -20.16 -3.85 -14.22
C PHE A 71 -20.36 -2.89 -13.04
N LYS A 72 -20.87 -3.42 -11.92
CA LYS A 72 -21.07 -2.65 -10.68
C LYS A 72 -19.78 -2.47 -9.87
N CYS A 73 -18.78 -3.31 -10.11
CA CYS A 73 -17.50 -3.30 -9.40
C CYS A 73 -16.38 -2.77 -10.29
N ASP A 74 -15.32 -2.27 -9.66
CA ASP A 74 -14.10 -1.92 -10.38
C ASP A 74 -13.32 -3.20 -10.75
N ILE A 75 -13.44 -3.59 -12.02
CA ILE A 75 -12.78 -4.78 -12.57
C ILE A 75 -11.27 -4.65 -12.50
N ASN A 76 -10.74 -3.43 -12.66
CA ASN A 76 -9.30 -3.19 -12.64
C ASN A 76 -8.73 -3.58 -11.28
N ALA A 77 -9.36 -3.08 -10.20
CA ALA A 77 -8.98 -3.41 -8.82
C ALA A 77 -9.09 -4.92 -8.54
N VAL A 78 -10.16 -5.57 -8.99
CA VAL A 78 -10.33 -7.02 -8.81
C VAL A 78 -9.25 -7.81 -9.57
N LEU A 79 -8.97 -7.44 -10.82
CA LEU A 79 -8.01 -8.14 -11.67
C LEU A 79 -6.58 -7.95 -11.19
N SER A 80 -6.19 -6.71 -10.85
CA SER A 80 -4.86 -6.39 -10.35
C SER A 80 -4.57 -7.19 -9.09
N ASP A 81 -5.45 -7.13 -8.10
CA ASP A 81 -5.27 -7.79 -6.82
C ASP A 81 -5.27 -9.32 -6.98
N LEU A 82 -6.07 -9.86 -7.90
CA LEU A 82 -6.05 -11.29 -8.24
C LEU A 82 -4.70 -11.72 -8.80
N ILE A 83 -4.15 -10.97 -9.76
CA ILE A 83 -2.85 -11.28 -10.37
C ILE A 83 -1.74 -11.17 -9.33
N TYR A 84 -1.74 -10.10 -8.54
CA TYR A 84 -0.77 -9.85 -7.49
C TYR A 84 -0.78 -10.95 -6.43
N ALA A 85 -1.96 -11.27 -5.91
CA ALA A 85 -2.11 -12.34 -4.94
C ALA A 85 -1.67 -13.70 -5.52
N ARG A 86 -1.99 -14.00 -6.78
CA ARG A 86 -1.59 -15.27 -7.44
C ARG A 86 -0.09 -15.43 -7.59
N ILE A 87 0.64 -14.34 -7.85
CA ILE A 87 2.10 -14.38 -8.00
C ILE A 87 2.77 -14.52 -6.63
N LEU A 88 2.26 -13.83 -5.61
CA LEU A 88 2.86 -13.85 -4.27
C LEU A 88 2.48 -15.09 -3.46
N GLU A 89 1.21 -15.49 -3.53
CA GLU A 89 0.63 -16.59 -2.78
C GLU A 89 -0.41 -17.32 -3.65
N PRO A 90 0.02 -18.29 -4.47
CA PRO A 90 -0.88 -19.02 -5.36
C PRO A 90 -1.93 -19.78 -4.57
N ALA A 91 -3.15 -19.25 -4.55
CA ALA A 91 -4.24 -19.78 -3.75
C ALA A 91 -5.60 -19.71 -4.47
N SER A 92 -6.65 -20.14 -3.77
CA SER A 92 -8.04 -20.18 -4.29
C SER A 92 -8.62 -18.79 -4.55
N LYS A 93 -9.68 -18.70 -5.37
CA LYS A 93 -10.44 -17.46 -5.59
C LYS A 93 -11.01 -16.85 -4.31
N ARG A 94 -11.31 -17.67 -3.28
CA ARG A 94 -11.86 -17.19 -2.01
C ARG A 94 -10.80 -16.62 -1.07
N SER A 95 -9.59 -17.18 -1.11
CA SER A 95 -8.48 -16.76 -0.25
C SER A 95 -7.75 -15.51 -0.75
N PHE A 96 -7.82 -15.22 -2.05
CA PHE A 96 -7.19 -14.03 -2.63
C PHE A 96 -7.59 -12.72 -1.94
N TYR A 97 -8.86 -12.56 -1.56
CA TYR A 97 -9.35 -11.33 -0.90
C TYR A 97 -8.66 -11.09 0.45
N LYS A 98 -8.35 -12.18 1.18
CA LYS A 98 -7.59 -12.08 2.43
C LYS A 98 -6.17 -11.60 2.15
N THR A 99 -5.52 -12.14 1.13
CA THR A 99 -4.17 -11.70 0.72
C THR A 99 -4.19 -10.25 0.26
N ALA A 100 -5.20 -9.82 -0.50
CA ALA A 100 -5.35 -8.44 -0.95
C ALA A 100 -5.54 -7.44 0.21
N SER A 101 -6.27 -7.83 1.27
CA SER A 101 -6.39 -6.98 2.48
C SER A 101 -5.09 -6.84 3.28
N GLU A 102 -4.07 -7.66 2.99
CA GLU A 102 -2.75 -7.54 3.60
C GLU A 102 -1.80 -6.64 2.78
N PHE A 103 -2.26 -6.08 1.65
CA PHE A 103 -1.50 -5.12 0.83
C PHE A 103 -1.58 -3.70 1.42
N LEU A 104 -0.71 -2.80 0.94
CA LEU A 104 -0.71 -1.39 1.37
C LEU A 104 -2.03 -0.70 1.01
N GLU A 105 -2.58 -1.04 -0.14
CA GLU A 105 -3.86 -0.55 -0.64
C GLU A 105 -4.93 -1.58 -0.31
N ASN A 106 -5.88 -1.20 0.53
CA ASN A 106 -7.03 -2.06 0.83
C ASN A 106 -7.94 -2.20 -0.41
N PRO A 107 -8.49 -3.39 -0.66
CA PRO A 107 -9.35 -3.63 -1.81
C PRO A 107 -10.62 -2.75 -1.74
N SER A 108 -10.95 -2.10 -2.85
CA SER A 108 -12.11 -1.19 -2.97
C SER A 108 -13.45 -1.92 -3.14
N TYR A 109 -13.41 -3.23 -3.31
CA TYR A 109 -14.57 -4.10 -3.55
C TYR A 109 -14.78 -5.03 -2.36
N GLN A 110 -15.98 -5.62 -2.26
CA GLN A 110 -16.34 -6.54 -1.18
C GLN A 110 -16.60 -7.94 -1.71
N LEU A 111 -16.26 -8.95 -0.91
CA LEU A 111 -16.55 -10.34 -1.25
C LEU A 111 -18.05 -10.62 -1.10
N TYR A 112 -18.74 -10.89 -2.20
CA TYR A 112 -20.15 -11.28 -2.18
C TYR A 112 -20.33 -12.60 -1.42
N GLY A 113 -21.18 -12.60 -0.38
CA GLY A 113 -21.48 -13.78 0.44
C GLY A 113 -20.69 -13.93 1.75
N ARG A 114 -19.87 -12.93 2.14
CA ARG A 114 -19.30 -12.87 3.50
C ARG A 114 -20.17 -11.96 4.36
N ASN A 115 -21.15 -12.53 5.05
CA ASN A 115 -21.92 -11.83 6.06
C ASN A 115 -20.93 -11.33 7.13
N THR A 116 -20.79 -10.02 7.26
CA THR A 116 -19.93 -9.38 8.27
C THR A 116 -20.54 -9.59 9.65
N SER A 117 -20.31 -10.76 10.23
CA SER A 117 -20.62 -11.06 11.63
C SER A 117 -19.67 -12.11 12.16
N THR A 118 -18.40 -11.75 12.38
CA THR A 118 -17.42 -12.42 13.28
C THR A 118 -16.05 -11.77 13.04
N GLY A 119 -15.29 -11.23 13.99
CA GLY A 119 -15.46 -11.06 15.42
C GLY A 119 -14.29 -10.20 15.91
N SER A 120 -14.48 -8.89 15.97
CA SER A 120 -13.54 -7.96 16.61
C SER A 120 -14.19 -7.18 17.77
N HIS A 121 -15.53 -7.13 17.84
CA HIS A 121 -16.23 -6.47 18.94
C HIS A 121 -16.46 -7.31 20.19
N ARG A 122 -16.19 -8.62 20.18
CA ARG A 122 -16.57 -9.51 21.31
C ARG A 122 -15.53 -9.63 22.44
N ILE A 123 -14.37 -8.97 22.32
CA ILE A 123 -13.33 -9.00 23.38
C ILE A 123 -13.41 -7.78 24.32
N LYS A 124 -14.05 -6.67 23.91
CA LYS A 124 -14.16 -5.47 24.77
C LYS A 124 -15.27 -5.55 25.83
N ASP A 125 -16.16 -6.55 25.73
CA ASP A 125 -17.29 -6.70 26.65
C ASP A 125 -17.02 -7.66 27.84
N LEU A 126 -15.87 -8.36 27.85
CA LEU A 126 -15.54 -9.32 28.91
C LEU A 126 -14.60 -8.77 30.00
N GLU A 127 -13.99 -7.60 29.80
CA GLU A 127 -13.13 -6.95 30.81
C GLU A 127 -13.82 -5.89 31.68
N LYS A 128 -15.12 -5.61 31.44
CA LYS A 128 -15.90 -4.65 32.24
C LYS A 128 -16.69 -5.26 33.40
N ASN A 129 -16.50 -6.55 33.69
CA ASN A 129 -17.26 -7.25 34.73
C ASN A 129 -16.37 -8.18 35.58
N LYS A 130 -15.28 -7.62 36.11
CA LYS A 130 -14.55 -8.12 37.28
C LYS A 130 -14.10 -6.96 38.16
#